data_AF-A0A453LAA5-F1
#
_entry.id   AF-A0A453LAA5-F1
#
_cell.length_a   1.000
_cell.length_b   1.000
_cell.length_c   1.000
_cell.angle_alpha   90.00
_cell.angle_beta   90.00
_cell.angle_gamma   90.00
#
_symmetry.space_group_name_H-M   'P 1'
#
loop_
_entity.id
_entity.type
_entity.pdbx_description
1 polymer ?
#
loop_
_entity_poly.entity_id
_entity_poly.type
_entity_poly.pdbx_seq_one_letter_code
_entity_poly.pdbx_strand_id
1 'polypeptide(L)'
;PTRREKPPSPARQQRERPWTERSMMAAAKALPSLVLVLLLAVASQEAAATITKRDFPPGFIFGTGSSAYQIEGAVAEDGRKPSIWDTFTHSGHSVDGATADVTADQYHKYKEDVKLLSDMGVDAYRFSIAWPRLIPDGRGAVNPKGLEYYNNLIDELLAHGIQPHVTIYHFDFPQGSSR
;
A
#
# COMPACT_ATOMS: atom_id res chain seq x y z
N PRO A 1 48.32 1.44 85.96
CA PRO A 1 46.92 1.24 85.49
C PRO A 1 46.88 0.97 83.97
N THR A 2 46.62 -0.30 83.68
CA THR A 2 46.25 -0.98 82.42
C THR A 2 45.69 -0.16 81.25
N ARG A 3 46.07 -0.56 80.02
CA ARG A 3 45.11 -1.11 79.02
C ARG A 3 45.84 -1.89 77.92
N ARG A 4 45.59 -3.20 77.82
CA ARG A 4 45.87 -4.00 76.61
C ARG A 4 44.64 -3.89 75.71
N GLU A 5 44.80 -3.44 74.48
CA GLU A 5 43.75 -3.50 73.47
C GLU A 5 43.65 -4.90 72.86
N LYS A 6 42.40 -5.34 72.61
CA LYS A 6 42.05 -6.66 72.07
C LYS A 6 41.84 -6.51 70.55
N PRO A 7 42.35 -7.43 69.70
CA PRO A 7 42.25 -7.26 68.26
C PRO A 7 40.83 -7.53 67.74
N PRO A 8 40.46 -6.94 66.59
CA PRO A 8 39.10 -7.00 66.04
C PRO A 8 38.74 -8.37 65.43
N SER A 9 37.42 -8.62 65.37
CA SER A 9 36.76 -9.89 64.97
C SER A 9 36.84 -10.19 63.45
N PRO A 10 36.85 -11.48 63.02
CA PRO A 10 37.14 -11.90 61.64
C PRO A 10 36.04 -11.61 60.62
N ALA A 11 34.84 -11.19 61.07
CA ALA A 11 33.64 -11.19 60.23
C ALA A 11 33.60 -10.09 59.15
N ARG A 12 34.59 -9.18 59.09
CA ARG A 12 34.60 -8.04 58.15
C ARG A 12 35.45 -8.26 56.89
N GLN A 13 35.90 -9.49 56.61
CA GLN A 13 36.80 -9.83 55.49
C GLN A 13 36.15 -10.67 54.36
N GLN A 14 34.83 -10.60 54.19
CA GLN A 14 34.14 -11.40 53.15
C GLN A 14 33.49 -10.61 52.01
N ARG A 15 33.78 -9.31 51.86
CA ARG A 15 33.40 -8.59 50.65
C ARG A 15 34.64 -8.20 49.86
N GLU A 16 34.62 -8.57 48.59
CA GLU A 16 35.58 -8.23 47.53
C GLU A 16 36.85 -9.08 47.50
N ARG A 17 36.73 -10.31 46.97
CA ARG A 17 37.91 -11.02 46.47
C ARG A 17 38.33 -10.37 45.15
N PRO A 18 39.55 -9.82 45.04
CA PRO A 18 40.06 -9.27 43.79
C PRO A 18 40.11 -10.36 42.72
N TRP A 19 39.83 -9.99 41.47
CA TRP A 19 39.97 -10.90 40.34
C TRP A 19 41.39 -11.48 40.31
N THR A 20 41.50 -12.80 40.25
CA THR A 20 42.82 -13.44 40.16
C THR A 20 43.43 -13.17 38.78
N GLU A 21 44.76 -13.10 38.70
CA GLU A 21 45.52 -12.89 37.47
C GLU A 21 45.11 -13.86 36.34
N ARG A 22 44.80 -15.11 36.71
CA ARG A 22 44.25 -16.12 35.80
C ARG A 22 42.89 -15.74 35.22
N SER A 23 42.01 -15.16 36.03
CA SER A 23 40.69 -14.68 35.61
C SER A 23 40.81 -13.46 34.69
N MET A 24 41.77 -12.55 34.97
CA MET A 24 42.05 -11.39 34.11
C MET A 24 42.67 -11.80 32.76
N MET A 25 43.60 -12.76 32.76
CA MET A 25 44.18 -13.30 31.53
C MET A 25 43.16 -14.07 30.68
N ALA A 26 42.23 -14.80 31.31
CA ALA A 26 41.15 -15.48 30.60
C ALA A 26 40.22 -14.46 29.90
N ALA A 27 39.86 -13.37 30.59
CA ALA A 27 39.08 -12.29 29.99
C ALA A 27 39.82 -11.62 28.83
N ALA A 28 41.10 -11.27 29.01
CA ALA A 28 41.93 -10.65 27.97
C ALA A 28 42.10 -11.53 26.71
N LYS A 29 42.18 -12.86 26.89
CA LYS A 29 42.23 -13.83 25.77
C LYS A 29 40.88 -14.02 25.07
N ALA A 30 39.77 -13.79 25.77
CA ALA A 30 38.43 -13.88 25.20
C ALA A 30 38.00 -12.62 24.43
N LEU A 31 38.56 -11.45 24.75
CA LEU A 31 38.28 -10.18 24.07
C LEU A 31 38.46 -10.23 22.53
N PRO A 32 39.58 -10.70 21.96
CA PRO A 32 39.75 -10.75 20.51
C PRO A 32 38.76 -11.70 19.84
N SER A 33 38.41 -12.81 20.49
CA SER A 33 37.38 -13.73 20.00
C SER A 33 35.99 -13.11 20.05
N LEU A 34 35.68 -12.33 21.09
CA LEU A 34 34.41 -11.61 21.22
C LEU A 34 34.29 -10.50 20.16
N VAL A 35 35.38 -9.76 19.94
CA VAL A 35 35.47 -8.74 18.88
C VAL A 35 35.34 -9.38 17.50
N LEU A 36 35.98 -10.52 17.26
CA LEU A 36 35.85 -11.26 16.00
C LEU A 36 34.43 -11.78 15.78
N VAL A 37 33.77 -12.32 16.81
CA VAL A 37 32.36 -12.74 16.74
C VAL A 37 31.44 -11.56 16.47
N LEU A 38 31.67 -10.40 17.09
CA LEU A 38 30.93 -9.17 16.81
C LEU A 38 31.15 -8.65 15.38
N LEU A 39 32.40 -8.67 14.89
CA LEU A 39 32.73 -8.28 13.51
C LEU A 39 32.08 -9.22 12.49
N LEU A 40 32.10 -10.53 12.75
CA LEU A 40 31.42 -11.52 11.92
C LEU A 40 29.90 -11.35 11.95
N ALA A 41 29.31 -11.05 13.11
CA ALA A 41 27.88 -10.80 13.25
C ALA A 41 27.41 -9.55 12.49
N VAL A 42 28.21 -8.47 12.51
CA VAL A 42 27.97 -7.24 11.74
C VAL A 42 28.16 -7.49 10.23
N ALA A 43 29.14 -8.31 9.84
CA ALA A 43 29.37 -8.68 8.43
C ALA A 43 28.32 -9.67 7.89
N SER A 44 27.68 -10.46 8.76
CA SER A 44 26.59 -11.39 8.42
C SER A 44 25.20 -10.74 8.39
N GLN A 45 25.13 -9.41 8.39
CA GLN A 45 23.89 -8.71 8.12
C GLN A 45 23.56 -8.94 6.63
N GLU A 46 22.84 -10.02 6.33
CA GLU A 46 22.26 -10.24 5.02
C GLU A 46 21.44 -9.00 4.70
N ALA A 47 21.87 -8.24 3.69
CA ALA A 47 21.01 -7.27 3.06
C ALA A 47 19.76 -8.04 2.63
N ALA A 48 18.61 -7.74 3.23
CA ALA A 48 17.35 -8.32 2.80
C ALA A 48 17.28 -8.21 1.28
N ALA A 49 17.20 -9.36 0.59
CA ALA A 49 17.23 -9.40 -0.86
C ALA A 49 16.14 -8.46 -1.38
N THR A 50 16.57 -7.32 -1.94
CA THR A 50 15.65 -6.30 -2.42
C THR A 50 15.14 -6.79 -3.76
N ILE A 51 13.89 -7.27 -3.79
CA ILE A 51 13.22 -7.67 -5.02
C ILE A 51 13.01 -6.43 -5.87
N THR A 52 13.39 -6.49 -7.14
CA THR A 52 13.26 -5.42 -8.13
C THR A 52 12.43 -5.90 -9.32
N LYS A 53 11.99 -4.97 -10.19
CA LYS A 53 11.30 -5.33 -11.44
C LYS A 53 12.12 -6.28 -12.34
N ARG A 54 13.46 -6.31 -12.21
CA ARG A 54 14.35 -7.17 -13.02
C ARG A 54 14.28 -8.65 -12.65
N ASP A 55 13.73 -8.97 -11.49
CA ASP A 55 13.59 -10.35 -11.01
C ASP A 55 12.37 -11.07 -11.62
N PHE A 56 11.57 -10.36 -12.42
CA PHE A 56 10.40 -10.89 -13.11
C PHE A 56 10.70 -11.20 -14.59
N PRO A 57 9.97 -12.12 -15.23
CA PRO A 57 10.18 -12.46 -16.63
C PRO A 57 10.11 -11.23 -17.56
N PRO A 58 10.87 -11.20 -18.67
CA PRO A 58 10.73 -10.15 -19.67
C PRO A 58 9.27 -10.01 -20.14
N GLY A 59 8.78 -8.77 -20.17
CA GLY A 59 7.39 -8.47 -20.54
C GLY A 59 6.36 -8.64 -19.41
N PHE A 60 6.79 -8.90 -18.17
CA PHE A 60 5.90 -8.84 -17.02
C PHE A 60 5.33 -7.43 -16.85
N ILE A 61 4.00 -7.33 -16.73
CA ILE A 61 3.27 -6.06 -16.61
C ILE A 61 2.95 -5.80 -15.15
N PHE A 62 3.45 -4.70 -14.59
CA PHE A 62 3.03 -4.20 -13.29
C PHE A 62 1.97 -3.12 -13.50
N GLY A 63 0.76 -3.36 -13.00
CA GLY A 63 -0.33 -2.40 -13.12
C GLY A 63 -1.10 -2.21 -11.83
N THR A 64 -1.97 -1.19 -11.83
CA THR A 64 -2.98 -0.97 -10.80
C THR A 64 -4.37 -1.24 -11.37
N GLY A 65 -5.37 -1.38 -10.49
CA GLY A 65 -6.74 -1.70 -10.89
C GLY A 65 -7.77 -0.97 -10.06
N SER A 66 -8.85 -0.52 -10.72
CA SER A 66 -10.00 0.12 -10.10
C SER A 66 -11.33 -0.40 -10.68
N SER A 67 -12.45 0.15 -10.20
CA SER A 67 -13.75 0.06 -10.86
C SER A 67 -14.47 1.41 -10.82
N ALA A 68 -15.27 1.68 -11.85
CA ALA A 68 -15.90 2.98 -12.07
C ALA A 68 -16.70 3.46 -10.85
N TYR A 69 -17.64 2.64 -10.35
CA TYR A 69 -18.48 3.02 -9.22
C TYR A 69 -17.69 3.28 -7.92
N GLN A 70 -16.51 2.68 -7.75
CA GLN A 70 -15.72 2.85 -6.54
C GLN A 70 -14.93 4.16 -6.50
N ILE A 71 -14.61 4.77 -7.66
CA ILE A 71 -13.66 5.88 -7.72
C ILE A 71 -14.08 7.08 -8.58
N GLU A 72 -15.02 6.93 -9.52
CA GLU A 72 -15.39 8.03 -10.43
C GLU A 72 -16.12 9.16 -9.70
N GLY A 73 -17.15 8.83 -8.91
CA GLY A 73 -18.13 9.81 -8.45
C GLY A 73 -19.01 10.34 -9.59
N ALA A 74 -19.48 11.58 -9.45
CA ALA A 74 -20.25 12.30 -10.46
C ALA A 74 -21.48 11.51 -10.95
N VAL A 75 -22.22 10.94 -9.98
CA VAL A 75 -23.28 9.95 -10.24
C VAL A 75 -24.49 10.49 -11.01
N ALA A 76 -24.67 11.81 -11.03
CA ALA A 76 -25.79 12.50 -11.68
C ALA A 76 -25.33 13.48 -12.79
N GLU A 77 -24.07 13.39 -13.22
CA GLU A 77 -23.50 14.33 -14.18
C GLU A 77 -23.52 13.78 -15.61
N ASP A 78 -23.52 14.69 -16.58
CA ASP A 78 -23.30 14.40 -17.99
C ASP A 78 -24.17 13.27 -18.57
N GLY A 79 -25.40 13.15 -18.06
CA GLY A 79 -26.38 12.18 -18.54
C GLY A 79 -26.22 10.75 -17.99
N ARG A 80 -25.33 10.51 -17.03
CA ARG A 80 -25.32 9.26 -16.25
C ARG A 80 -26.67 9.10 -15.53
N LYS A 81 -27.23 7.89 -15.57
CA LYS A 81 -28.42 7.51 -14.79
C LYS A 81 -28.05 6.61 -13.60
N PRO A 82 -28.91 6.46 -12.59
CA PRO A 82 -28.61 5.60 -11.44
C PRO A 82 -28.35 4.14 -11.84
N SER A 83 -27.37 3.51 -11.18
CA SER A 83 -27.15 2.07 -11.13
C SER A 83 -27.90 1.43 -9.95
N ILE A 84 -27.90 0.10 -9.91
CA ILE A 84 -28.41 -0.65 -8.74
C ILE A 84 -27.70 -0.28 -7.44
N TRP A 85 -26.42 0.10 -7.50
CA TRP A 85 -25.66 0.49 -6.31
C TRP A 85 -26.03 1.88 -5.82
N ASP A 86 -26.37 2.81 -6.72
CA ASP A 86 -26.83 4.14 -6.34
C ASP A 86 -28.09 3.99 -5.47
N THR A 87 -29.08 3.21 -5.94
CA THR A 87 -30.30 2.91 -5.17
C THR A 87 -29.99 2.21 -3.85
N PHE A 88 -29.14 1.18 -3.87
CA PHE A 88 -28.81 0.38 -2.69
C PHE A 88 -28.17 1.23 -1.58
N THR A 89 -27.17 2.06 -1.92
CA THR A 89 -26.44 2.90 -0.97
C THR A 89 -27.33 4.02 -0.42
N HIS A 90 -28.12 4.70 -1.26
CA HIS A 90 -29.08 5.72 -0.83
C HIS A 90 -30.26 5.16 0.00
N SER A 91 -30.48 3.85 -0.03
CA SER A 91 -31.47 3.18 0.82
C SER A 91 -30.95 2.84 2.22
N GLY A 92 -29.73 3.27 2.57
CA GLY A 92 -29.13 3.06 3.89
C GLY A 92 -28.55 1.66 4.10
N HIS A 93 -28.30 0.91 3.03
CA HIS A 93 -27.70 -0.43 3.12
C HIS A 93 -26.17 -0.43 3.07
N SER A 94 -25.54 0.74 2.91
CA SER A 94 -24.08 0.90 3.00
C SER A 94 -23.62 1.08 4.44
N VAL A 95 -22.37 0.68 4.69
CA VAL A 95 -21.69 0.96 5.96
C VAL A 95 -21.65 2.47 6.17
N ASP A 96 -22.05 2.91 7.36
CA ASP A 96 -22.07 4.31 7.79
C ASP A 96 -22.87 5.27 6.87
N GLY A 97 -23.77 4.74 6.05
CA GLY A 97 -24.53 5.52 5.08
C GLY A 97 -23.70 6.08 3.92
N ALA A 98 -22.51 5.51 3.66
CA ALA A 98 -21.64 5.95 2.58
C ALA A 98 -22.30 5.79 1.19
N THR A 99 -22.16 6.80 0.34
CA THR A 99 -22.60 6.78 -1.07
C THR A 99 -21.40 6.91 -2.01
N ALA A 100 -21.62 6.65 -3.30
CA ALA A 100 -20.60 6.83 -4.32
C ALA A 100 -20.72 8.18 -5.07
N ASP A 101 -21.36 9.18 -4.46
CA ASP A 101 -21.69 10.42 -5.16
C ASP A 101 -20.44 11.19 -5.60
N VAL A 102 -19.38 11.14 -4.78
CA VAL A 102 -18.10 11.81 -5.01
C VAL A 102 -16.94 10.81 -5.08
N THR A 103 -16.81 9.90 -4.11
CA THR A 103 -15.68 8.94 -4.01
C THR A 103 -14.30 9.62 -4.09
N ALA A 104 -13.38 9.12 -4.91
CA ALA A 104 -12.08 9.72 -5.19
C ALA A 104 -12.16 10.87 -6.22
N ASP A 105 -13.34 11.10 -6.80
CA ASP A 105 -13.60 12.17 -7.76
C ASP A 105 -12.77 12.04 -9.05
N GLN A 106 -12.47 10.80 -9.46
CA GLN A 106 -11.69 10.54 -10.66
C GLN A 106 -12.38 11.09 -11.92
N TYR A 107 -13.72 11.15 -11.95
CA TYR A 107 -14.43 11.70 -13.11
C TYR A 107 -13.93 13.10 -13.50
N HIS A 108 -13.58 13.92 -12.51
CA HIS A 108 -13.01 15.24 -12.71
C HIS A 108 -11.48 15.26 -12.69
N LYS A 109 -10.85 14.34 -11.94
CA LYS A 109 -9.41 14.35 -11.62
C LYS A 109 -8.59 13.29 -12.36
N TYR A 110 -9.13 12.71 -13.42
CA TYR A 110 -8.49 11.60 -14.11
C TYR A 110 -7.09 11.97 -14.65
N LYS A 111 -6.84 13.23 -15.00
CA LYS A 111 -5.52 13.68 -15.47
C LYS A 111 -4.48 13.66 -14.35
N GLU A 112 -4.86 14.14 -13.17
CA GLU A 112 -4.05 14.09 -11.97
C GLU A 112 -3.76 12.65 -11.55
N ASP A 113 -4.80 11.79 -11.58
CA ASP A 113 -4.65 10.36 -11.30
C ASP A 113 -3.70 9.67 -12.28
N VAL A 114 -3.85 9.92 -13.59
CA VAL A 114 -2.96 9.36 -14.62
C VAL A 114 -1.53 9.84 -14.44
N LYS A 115 -1.34 11.12 -14.07
CA LYS A 115 -0.01 11.62 -13.73
C LYS A 115 0.59 10.86 -12.54
N LEU A 116 -0.18 10.60 -11.49
CA LEU A 116 0.28 9.80 -10.34
C LEU A 116 0.62 8.36 -10.73
N LEU A 117 -0.17 7.74 -11.62
CA LEU A 117 0.13 6.40 -12.17
C LEU A 117 1.48 6.41 -12.91
N SER A 118 1.72 7.44 -13.73
CA SER A 118 2.97 7.63 -14.45
C SER A 118 4.16 7.83 -13.50
N ASP A 119 4.01 8.68 -12.49
CA ASP A 119 5.03 8.93 -11.46
C ASP A 119 5.37 7.67 -10.65
N MET A 120 4.39 6.77 -10.44
CA MET A 120 4.62 5.45 -9.82
C MET A 120 5.36 4.45 -10.72
N GLY A 121 5.43 4.71 -12.02
CA GLY A 121 6.08 3.84 -13.00
C GLY A 121 5.34 2.53 -13.25
N VAL A 122 4.00 2.56 -13.28
CA VAL A 122 3.19 1.40 -13.67
C VAL A 122 3.18 1.23 -15.18
N ASP A 123 3.09 -0.02 -15.64
CA ASP A 123 3.07 -0.39 -17.04
C ASP A 123 1.63 -0.41 -17.60
N ALA A 124 0.63 -0.68 -16.75
CA ALA A 124 -0.78 -0.77 -17.14
C ALA A 124 -1.74 -0.22 -16.08
N TYR A 125 -2.91 0.23 -16.53
CA TYR A 125 -4.02 0.60 -15.67
C TYR A 125 -5.29 -0.15 -16.07
N ARG A 126 -5.80 -0.96 -15.15
CA ARG A 126 -7.09 -1.62 -15.31
C ARG A 126 -8.21 -0.77 -14.74
N PHE A 127 -9.20 -0.43 -15.55
CA PHE A 127 -10.40 0.27 -15.10
C PHE A 127 -11.65 -0.39 -15.67
N SER A 128 -12.83 -0.06 -15.14
CA SER A 128 -14.10 -0.48 -15.72
C SER A 128 -14.85 0.69 -16.34
N ILE A 129 -15.74 0.38 -17.27
CA ILE A 129 -16.67 1.35 -17.85
C ILE A 129 -17.97 1.30 -17.06
N ALA A 130 -18.44 2.45 -16.60
CA ALA A 130 -19.76 2.57 -16.01
C ALA A 130 -20.83 2.44 -17.11
N TRP A 131 -21.47 1.28 -17.18
CA TRP A 131 -22.67 1.07 -18.02
C TRP A 131 -23.70 2.21 -17.85
N PRO A 132 -24.11 2.62 -16.64
CA PRO A 132 -25.07 3.71 -16.43
C PRO A 132 -24.64 5.07 -16.99
N ARG A 133 -23.33 5.25 -17.26
CA ARG A 133 -22.79 6.45 -17.91
C ARG A 133 -22.77 6.31 -19.42
N LEU A 134 -22.33 5.16 -19.93
CA LEU A 134 -22.19 4.92 -21.38
C LEU A 134 -23.52 4.66 -22.08
N ILE A 135 -24.40 3.84 -21.48
CA ILE A 135 -25.74 3.53 -21.97
C ILE A 135 -26.71 3.67 -20.79
N PRO A 136 -27.18 4.90 -20.47
CA PRO A 136 -27.87 5.19 -19.22
C PRO A 136 -29.18 4.44 -19.00
N ASP A 137 -29.90 4.12 -20.08
CA ASP A 137 -31.13 3.33 -20.04
C ASP A 137 -30.88 1.80 -20.11
N GLY A 138 -29.62 1.37 -19.99
CA GLY A 138 -29.21 -0.03 -20.11
C GLY A 138 -29.14 -0.56 -21.53
N ARG A 139 -29.98 -0.03 -22.43
CA ARG A 139 -29.99 -0.34 -23.86
C ARG A 139 -30.27 0.93 -24.66
N GLY A 140 -29.99 0.88 -25.96
CA GLY A 140 -30.32 1.96 -26.89
C GLY A 140 -29.17 2.94 -27.08
N ALA A 141 -29.46 4.23 -27.02
CA ALA A 141 -28.53 5.29 -27.40
C ALA A 141 -27.32 5.34 -26.45
N VAL A 142 -26.14 5.47 -27.06
CA VAL A 142 -24.91 5.80 -26.32
C VAL A 142 -24.97 7.26 -25.89
N ASN A 143 -24.60 7.51 -24.65
CA ASN A 143 -24.42 8.87 -24.14
C ASN A 143 -23.09 9.45 -24.66
N PRO A 144 -23.11 10.50 -25.52
CA PRO A 144 -21.89 11.05 -26.09
C PRO A 144 -20.90 11.57 -25.06
N LYS A 145 -21.39 12.11 -23.93
CA LYS A 145 -20.53 12.61 -22.85
C LYS A 145 -19.85 11.50 -22.06
N GLY A 146 -20.56 10.40 -21.82
CA GLY A 146 -19.96 9.19 -21.25
C GLY A 146 -18.87 8.62 -22.15
N LEU A 147 -19.11 8.58 -23.47
CA LEU A 147 -18.11 8.13 -24.44
C LEU A 147 -16.88 9.06 -24.49
N GLU A 148 -17.12 10.38 -24.48
CA GLU A 148 -16.07 11.40 -24.45
C GLU A 148 -15.15 11.23 -23.23
N TYR A 149 -15.72 11.01 -22.04
CA TYR A 149 -14.94 10.77 -20.81
C TYR A 149 -13.99 9.56 -20.95
N TYR A 150 -14.50 8.40 -21.37
CA TYR A 150 -13.66 7.21 -21.49
C TYR A 150 -12.62 7.32 -22.60
N ASN A 151 -12.93 7.98 -23.72
CA ASN A 151 -11.94 8.29 -24.75
C ASN A 151 -10.83 9.18 -24.17
N ASN A 152 -11.19 10.25 -23.46
CA ASN A 152 -10.22 11.16 -22.86
C ASN A 152 -9.34 10.46 -21.81
N LEU A 153 -9.89 9.56 -20.99
CA LEU A 153 -9.12 8.77 -20.04
C LEU A 153 -8.14 7.82 -20.76
N ILE A 154 -8.60 7.13 -21.80
CA ILE A 154 -7.76 6.23 -22.59
C ILE A 154 -6.63 7.02 -23.28
N ASP A 155 -6.96 8.14 -23.90
CA ASP A 155 -5.99 9.00 -24.58
C ASP A 155 -4.93 9.54 -23.60
N GLU A 156 -5.34 9.95 -22.41
CA GLU A 156 -4.42 10.39 -21.35
C GLU A 156 -3.51 9.23 -20.90
N LEU A 157 -4.04 8.04 -20.64
CA LEU A 157 -3.22 6.86 -20.28
C LEU A 157 -2.16 6.56 -21.36
N LEU A 158 -2.58 6.56 -22.62
CA LEU A 158 -1.68 6.30 -23.76
C LEU A 158 -0.62 7.40 -23.91
N ALA A 159 -0.98 8.67 -23.65
CA ALA A 159 -0.04 9.78 -23.67
C ALA A 159 1.07 9.65 -22.61
N HIS A 160 0.80 8.96 -21.50
CA HIS A 160 1.78 8.64 -20.46
C HIS A 160 2.42 7.24 -20.63
N GLY A 161 2.15 6.53 -21.73
CA GLY A 161 2.72 5.21 -22.00
C GLY A 161 2.14 4.08 -21.15
N ILE A 162 0.98 4.29 -20.51
CA ILE A 162 0.32 3.32 -19.64
C ILE A 162 -0.70 2.53 -20.47
N GLN A 163 -0.64 1.20 -20.40
CA GLN A 163 -1.55 0.33 -21.16
C GLN A 163 -2.95 0.29 -20.54
N PRO A 164 -4.02 0.65 -21.27
CA PRO A 164 -5.39 0.59 -20.76
C PRO A 164 -5.93 -0.85 -20.80
N HIS A 165 -6.30 -1.39 -19.64
CA HIS A 165 -6.92 -2.71 -19.51
C HIS A 165 -8.40 -2.57 -19.12
N VAL A 166 -9.30 -2.69 -20.10
CA VAL A 166 -10.72 -2.37 -19.89
C VAL A 166 -11.51 -3.57 -19.37
N THR A 167 -12.25 -3.35 -18.29
CA THR A 167 -13.33 -4.23 -17.82
C THR A 167 -14.67 -3.67 -18.28
N ILE A 168 -15.36 -4.41 -19.15
CA ILE A 168 -16.64 -3.94 -19.74
C ILE A 168 -17.75 -3.82 -18.69
N TYR A 169 -17.74 -4.65 -17.65
CA TYR A 169 -18.75 -4.65 -16.60
C TYR A 169 -18.16 -4.96 -15.23
N HIS A 170 -18.46 -4.12 -14.23
CA HIS A 170 -17.99 -4.30 -12.86
C HIS A 170 -19.08 -4.05 -11.82
N PHE A 171 -20.19 -4.78 -11.97
CA PHE A 171 -21.33 -4.85 -11.03
C PHE A 171 -22.21 -3.60 -10.91
N ASP A 172 -22.03 -2.59 -11.76
CA ASP A 172 -22.77 -1.33 -11.76
C ASP A 172 -23.87 -1.32 -12.84
N PHE A 173 -24.80 -2.25 -12.76
CA PHE A 173 -25.90 -2.38 -13.73
C PHE A 173 -26.86 -1.17 -13.67
N PRO A 174 -27.34 -0.60 -14.81
CA PRO A 174 -28.24 0.56 -14.78
C PRO A 174 -29.61 0.19 -14.20
N GLN A 175 -30.11 1.00 -13.27
CA GLN A 175 -31.35 0.75 -12.53
C GLN A 175 -32.58 0.72 -13.44
N GLY A 176 -32.58 1.54 -14.51
CA GLY A 176 -33.70 1.68 -15.45
C GLY A 176 -33.89 0.48 -16.39
N SER A 177 -32.93 -0.44 -16.47
CA SER A 177 -32.91 -1.51 -17.48
C SER A 177 -33.86 -2.69 -17.18
N SER A 178 -34.59 -2.65 -16.06
CA SER A 178 -35.49 -3.73 -15.62
C SER A 178 -36.94 -3.57 -16.12
N ARG A 179 -37.19 -2.72 -17.11
CA ARG A 179 -38.53 -2.50 -17.69
C ARG A 179 -38.55 -2.80 -19.17
#